data_AF-A0AAE3KX12-F1
#
_entry.id   AF-A0AAE3KX12-F1
#
_cell.length_a   1.000
_cell.length_b   1.000
_cell.length_c   1.000
_cell.angle_alpha   90.00
_cell.angle_beta   90.00
_cell.angle_gamma   90.00
#
_symmetry.space_group_name_H-M   'P 1'
#
loop_
_entity.id
_entity.type
_entity.pdbx_description
1 polymer ?
#
loop_
_entity_poly.entity_id
_entity_poly.type
_entity_poly.pdbx_seq_one_letter_code
_entity_poly.pdbx_strand_id
1 'polypeptide(L)'
;MEYEDVIRIYEFKLVKKEYEKMDGKGLLNMRYASVAVTVAIVIMLVLSGPATAVQIRLNIDNNTPVQGEEITFTVTADITGMDRYVPMKDFSLLLYDNDGIVRSVVFAPNGTILSDSPGVTIDPISVPSSSDFGYGYGYGYDYGYGYGYNFGYGYGYAANNGAGGSARIYAYNVSMDTSSLDAGEYSARVMLNTGNGIKPDFSSVSVKFSILPEEPANNPSERLKDLQSYICSLEGVDTGTKNSLAANLNNAIIMIEKEDYEKSTQRLEKIIGSIQEQYLPRNRLSSEQAEYIVSELESIIELMQKGEG
;
A
#
# COMPACT_ATOMS: atom_id res chain seq x y z
N MET A 1 27.07 -60.65 -0.97
CA MET A 1 27.29 -59.67 -2.04
C MET A 1 26.08 -59.79 -2.92
N GLU A 2 25.19 -58.81 -2.84
CA GLU A 2 23.93 -58.84 -3.60
C GLU A 2 24.23 -58.53 -5.06
N TYR A 3 23.33 -58.95 -5.97
CA TYR A 3 23.55 -58.79 -7.42
C TYR A 3 23.78 -57.33 -7.82
N GLU A 4 23.16 -56.39 -7.10
CA GLU A 4 23.35 -54.95 -7.22
C GLU A 4 24.78 -54.49 -6.88
N ASP A 5 25.44 -55.12 -5.90
CA ASP A 5 26.82 -54.79 -5.54
C ASP A 5 27.78 -55.18 -6.66
N VAL A 6 27.52 -56.31 -7.33
CA VAL A 6 28.36 -56.81 -8.43
C VAL A 6 28.23 -55.91 -9.66
N ILE A 7 27.02 -55.45 -9.99
CA ILE A 7 26.77 -54.52 -11.10
C ILE A 7 27.53 -53.20 -10.88
N ARG A 8 27.43 -52.61 -9.68
CA ARG A 8 28.15 -51.37 -9.37
C ARG A 8 29.68 -51.51 -9.47
N ILE A 9 30.22 -52.66 -9.05
CA ILE A 9 31.66 -52.94 -9.16
C ILE A 9 32.10 -53.03 -10.64
N TYR A 10 31.28 -53.64 -11.50
CA TYR A 10 31.58 -53.75 -12.93
C TYR A 10 31.49 -52.41 -13.65
N GLU A 11 30.46 -51.61 -13.37
CA GLU A 11 30.31 -50.26 -13.93
C GLU A 11 31.49 -49.36 -13.54
N PHE A 12 31.91 -49.42 -12.27
CA PHE A 12 33.06 -48.65 -11.80
C PHE A 12 34.38 -49.05 -12.49
N LYS A 13 34.60 -50.34 -12.71
CA LYS A 13 35.79 -50.84 -13.41
C LYS A 13 35.81 -50.44 -14.89
N LEU A 14 34.66 -50.41 -15.55
CA LEU A 14 34.54 -49.96 -16.94
C LEU A 14 34.84 -48.47 -17.08
N VAL A 15 34.29 -47.63 -16.22
CA VAL A 15 34.55 -46.18 -16.21
C VAL A 15 36.02 -45.89 -15.95
N LYS A 16 36.64 -46.58 -14.99
CA LYS A 16 38.07 -46.41 -14.68
C LYS A 16 38.98 -46.77 -15.85
N LYS A 17 38.69 -47.87 -16.55
CA LYS A 17 39.50 -48.34 -17.69
C LYS A 17 39.43 -47.37 -18.88
N GLU A 18 38.30 -46.71 -19.10
CA GLU A 18 38.18 -45.68 -20.13
C GLU A 18 38.87 -44.37 -19.71
N TYR A 19 38.86 -44.03 -18.41
CA TYR A 19 39.63 -42.89 -17.87
C TYR A 19 41.15 -43.05 -18.05
N GLU A 20 41.68 -44.26 -17.87
CA GLU A 20 43.12 -44.54 -18.00
C GLU A 20 43.62 -44.50 -19.45
N LYS A 21 42.72 -44.60 -20.45
CA LYS A 21 43.06 -44.48 -21.88
C LYS A 21 43.11 -43.04 -22.39
N MET A 22 42.62 -42.07 -21.63
CA MET A 22 42.64 -40.66 -22.07
C MET A 22 44.05 -40.08 -21.91
N ASP A 23 44.61 -39.56 -23.01
CA ASP A 23 45.87 -38.83 -22.96
C ASP A 23 45.73 -37.53 -22.14
N GLY A 24 46.85 -36.93 -21.74
CA GLY A 24 46.84 -35.71 -20.93
C GLY A 24 46.05 -34.54 -21.56
N LYS A 25 45.87 -34.54 -22.88
CA LYS A 25 45.05 -33.57 -23.61
C LYS A 25 43.55 -33.87 -23.48
N GLY A 26 43.14 -35.13 -23.54
CA GLY A 26 41.78 -35.58 -23.27
C GLY A 26 41.34 -35.27 -21.85
N LEU A 27 42.22 -35.47 -20.86
CA LEU A 27 41.94 -35.14 -19.47
C LEU A 27 41.76 -33.62 -19.25
N LEU A 28 42.56 -32.79 -19.93
CA LEU A 28 42.41 -31.33 -19.91
C LEU A 28 41.08 -30.89 -20.55
N ASN A 29 40.72 -31.44 -21.71
CA ASN A 29 39.46 -31.13 -22.38
C ASN A 29 38.24 -31.51 -21.53
N MET A 30 38.31 -32.63 -20.80
CA MET A 30 37.23 -33.06 -19.91
C MET A 30 37.08 -32.12 -18.69
N ARG A 31 38.18 -31.58 -18.16
CA ARG A 31 38.14 -30.57 -17.10
C ARG A 31 37.48 -29.28 -17.58
N TYR A 32 37.86 -28.75 -18.75
CA TYR A 32 37.23 -27.55 -19.31
C TYR A 32 35.75 -27.75 -19.63
N ALA A 33 35.36 -28.91 -20.14
CA ALA A 33 33.96 -29.24 -20.38
C ALA A 33 33.14 -29.22 -19.08
N SER A 34 33.66 -29.81 -18.00
CA SER A 34 32.97 -29.81 -16.69
C SER A 34 32.80 -28.40 -16.10
N VAL A 35 33.82 -27.54 -16.26
CA VAL A 35 33.76 -26.13 -15.83
C VAL A 35 32.73 -25.37 -16.67
N ALA A 36 32.75 -25.55 -18.00
CA ALA A 36 31.81 -24.88 -18.90
C ALA A 36 30.35 -25.25 -18.60
N VAL A 37 30.06 -26.53 -18.34
CA VAL A 37 28.72 -27.00 -17.94
C VAL A 37 28.30 -26.39 -16.59
N THR A 38 29.21 -26.36 -15.61
CA THR A 38 28.92 -25.77 -14.29
C THR A 38 28.62 -24.27 -14.41
N VAL A 39 29.42 -23.53 -15.17
CA VAL A 39 29.19 -22.11 -15.45
C VAL A 39 27.86 -21.89 -16.17
N ALA A 40 27.53 -22.73 -17.15
CA ALA A 40 26.25 -22.66 -17.85
C ALA A 40 25.05 -22.89 -16.91
N ILE A 41 25.13 -23.87 -15.99
CA ILE A 41 24.10 -24.13 -14.99
C ILE A 41 23.95 -22.93 -14.03
N VAL A 42 25.06 -22.37 -13.54
CA VAL A 42 25.02 -21.19 -12.65
C VAL A 42 24.41 -19.99 -13.36
N ILE A 43 24.80 -19.72 -14.62
CA ILE A 43 24.20 -18.65 -15.43
C ILE A 43 22.70 -18.91 -15.62
N MET A 44 22.28 -20.15 -15.91
CA MET A 44 20.86 -20.49 -16.01
C MET A 44 20.12 -20.28 -14.68
N LEU A 45 20.70 -20.63 -13.54
CA LEU A 45 20.09 -20.41 -12.22
C LEU A 45 19.96 -18.92 -11.89
N VAL A 46 20.95 -18.10 -12.27
CA VAL A 46 20.90 -16.64 -12.09
C VAL A 46 19.85 -16.01 -13.01
N LEU A 47 19.78 -16.44 -14.28
CA LEU A 47 18.83 -15.93 -15.26
C LEU A 47 17.38 -16.40 -15.04
N SER A 48 17.19 -17.56 -14.40
CA SER A 48 15.85 -18.10 -14.11
C SER A 48 15.08 -17.27 -13.08
N GLY A 49 15.78 -16.39 -12.35
CA GLY A 49 15.21 -15.63 -11.25
C GLY A 49 14.78 -16.54 -10.09
N PRO A 50 14.52 -15.97 -8.90
CA PRO A 50 13.91 -16.72 -7.83
C PRO A 50 12.51 -17.18 -8.26
N ALA A 51 12.29 -18.50 -8.33
CA ALA A 51 10.95 -19.07 -8.51
C ALA A 51 10.05 -18.49 -7.40
N THR A 52 9.12 -17.62 -7.78
CA THR A 52 8.33 -16.85 -6.82
C THR A 52 6.98 -17.55 -6.65
N ALA A 53 6.86 -18.31 -5.57
CA ALA A 53 5.66 -19.08 -5.21
C ALA A 53 4.44 -18.19 -4.94
N VAL A 54 4.69 -17.02 -4.34
CA VAL A 54 3.68 -16.04 -3.95
C VAL A 54 4.11 -14.68 -4.43
N GLN A 55 3.29 -14.06 -5.27
CA GLN A 55 3.51 -12.69 -5.73
C GLN A 55 2.38 -11.79 -5.22
N ILE A 56 2.73 -10.85 -4.36
CA ILE A 56 1.81 -9.79 -3.90
C ILE A 56 2.00 -8.57 -4.79
N ARG A 57 0.92 -8.07 -5.38
CA ARG A 57 0.87 -6.85 -6.16
C ARG A 57 -0.09 -5.87 -5.51
N LEU A 58 0.24 -4.59 -5.61
CA LEU A 58 -0.55 -3.48 -5.13
C LEU A 58 -0.62 -2.47 -6.26
N ASN A 59 -1.84 -2.09 -6.65
CA ASN A 59 -2.08 -0.99 -7.57
C ASN A 59 -2.98 0.04 -6.88
N ILE A 60 -2.93 1.27 -7.37
CA ILE A 60 -3.71 2.40 -6.88
C ILE A 60 -4.45 3.03 -8.07
N ASP A 61 -5.69 3.42 -7.88
CA ASP A 61 -6.54 4.00 -8.94
C ASP A 61 -6.30 5.51 -9.14
N ASN A 62 -6.14 6.24 -8.03
CA ASN A 62 -5.84 7.67 -7.98
C ASN A 62 -4.55 7.89 -7.17
N ASN A 63 -3.48 8.36 -7.81
CA ASN A 63 -2.22 8.64 -7.14
C ASN A 63 -2.11 10.07 -6.60
N THR A 64 -3.13 10.91 -6.82
CA THR A 64 -3.20 12.29 -6.33
C THR A 64 -4.60 12.65 -5.82
N PRO A 65 -5.18 11.90 -4.85
CA PRO A 65 -6.49 12.26 -4.30
C PRO A 65 -6.42 13.58 -3.54
N VAL A 66 -7.51 14.34 -3.59
CA VAL A 66 -7.70 15.49 -2.71
C VAL A 66 -8.06 14.97 -1.32
N GLN A 67 -7.56 15.60 -0.26
CA GLN A 67 -7.89 15.23 1.12
C GLN A 67 -9.41 15.22 1.32
N GLY A 68 -9.93 14.13 1.88
CA GLY A 68 -11.36 13.87 2.01
C GLY A 68 -11.96 13.02 0.88
N GLU A 69 -11.26 12.83 -0.23
CA GLU A 69 -11.68 11.88 -1.27
C GLU A 69 -11.38 10.43 -0.85
N GLU A 70 -12.08 9.50 -1.50
CA GLU A 70 -11.81 8.07 -1.40
C GLU A 70 -10.67 7.66 -2.35
N ILE A 71 -9.76 6.83 -1.85
CA ILE A 71 -8.68 6.21 -2.63
C ILE A 71 -8.88 4.69 -2.65
N THR A 72 -8.70 4.04 -3.81
CA THR A 72 -8.86 2.58 -3.93
C THR A 72 -7.56 1.88 -4.27
N PHE A 73 -7.19 0.92 -3.42
CA PHE A 73 -6.07 0.02 -3.65
C PHE A 73 -6.57 -1.32 -4.18
N THR A 74 -6.09 -1.73 -5.35
CA THR A 74 -6.29 -3.10 -5.83
C THR A 74 -5.16 -3.99 -5.33
N VAL A 75 -5.49 -4.88 -4.41
CA VAL A 75 -4.57 -5.83 -3.79
C VAL A 75 -4.71 -7.17 -4.48
N THR A 76 -3.61 -7.73 -5.00
CA THR A 76 -3.60 -9.06 -5.64
C THR A 76 -2.53 -9.95 -5.05
N ALA A 77 -2.89 -11.15 -4.58
CA ALA A 77 -1.96 -12.21 -4.25
C ALA A 77 -2.12 -13.37 -5.23
N ASP A 78 -1.10 -13.57 -6.07
CA ASP A 78 -1.02 -14.70 -7.00
C ASP A 78 -0.14 -15.80 -6.40
N ILE A 79 -0.75 -16.95 -6.14
CA ILE A 79 -0.08 -18.12 -5.58
C ILE A 79 -0.03 -19.19 -6.67
N THR A 80 1.18 -19.46 -7.16
CA THR A 80 1.42 -20.33 -8.31
C THR A 80 2.18 -21.60 -7.92
N GLY A 81 2.09 -22.62 -8.78
CA GLY A 81 2.93 -23.82 -8.69
C GLY A 81 2.48 -24.83 -7.63
N MET A 82 3.48 -25.50 -7.03
CA MET A 82 3.28 -26.52 -6.00
C MET A 82 2.99 -25.93 -4.61
N ASP A 83 3.26 -24.63 -4.42
CA ASP A 83 3.13 -23.89 -3.18
C ASP A 83 1.73 -23.28 -2.97
N ARG A 84 0.69 -23.80 -3.64
CA ARG A 84 -0.70 -23.31 -3.54
C ARG A 84 -1.33 -23.41 -2.14
N TYR A 85 -0.61 -23.98 -1.19
CA TYR A 85 -1.04 -24.18 0.19
C TYR A 85 -0.25 -23.34 1.17
N VAL A 86 0.32 -22.21 0.71
CA VAL A 86 0.83 -21.18 1.61
C VAL A 86 -0.27 -20.87 2.64
N PRO A 87 -0.06 -21.18 3.93
CA PRO A 87 -1.02 -20.82 4.96
C PRO A 87 -1.17 -19.31 4.93
N MET A 88 -2.40 -18.81 5.03
CA MET A 88 -2.69 -17.38 5.04
C MET A 88 -3.52 -17.08 6.28
N LYS A 89 -2.96 -16.24 7.13
CA LYS A 89 -3.62 -15.79 8.35
C LYS A 89 -4.42 -14.52 8.07
N ASP A 90 -3.74 -13.51 7.53
CA ASP A 90 -4.30 -12.19 7.28
C ASP A 90 -3.48 -11.43 6.22
N PHE A 91 -4.09 -10.40 5.66
CA PHE A 91 -3.46 -9.35 4.86
C PHE A 91 -3.33 -8.09 5.71
N SER A 92 -2.28 -7.30 5.47
CA SER A 92 -2.09 -5.98 6.09
C SER A 92 -1.74 -4.96 5.02
N LEU A 93 -2.60 -3.95 4.82
CA LEU A 93 -2.28 -2.75 4.03
C LEU A 93 -1.70 -1.70 4.98
N LEU A 94 -0.43 -1.34 4.74
CA LEU A 94 0.34 -0.39 5.54
C LEU A 94 0.56 0.88 4.73
N LEU A 95 0.18 2.03 5.29
CA LEU A 95 0.47 3.35 4.74
C LEU A 95 1.58 4.00 5.56
N TYR A 96 2.51 4.63 4.84
CA TYR A 96 3.66 5.31 5.40
C TYR A 96 3.70 6.77 4.94
N ASP A 97 4.05 7.67 5.85
CA ASP A 97 4.51 9.03 5.56
C ASP A 97 6.03 9.14 5.78
N ASN A 98 6.55 10.35 6.03
CA ASN A 98 7.95 10.57 6.35
C ASN A 98 8.35 10.09 7.76
N ASP A 99 7.39 9.98 8.68
CA ASP A 99 7.62 9.70 10.10
C ASP A 99 7.37 8.23 10.47
N GLY A 100 6.69 7.45 9.62
CA GLY A 100 6.54 6.01 9.79
C GLY A 100 5.20 5.49 9.30
N ILE A 101 4.68 4.45 9.96
CA ILE A 101 3.36 3.89 9.65
C ILE A 101 2.29 4.79 10.24
N VAL A 102 1.47 5.40 9.39
CA VAL A 102 0.34 6.26 9.81
C VAL A 102 -0.98 5.50 9.87
N ARG A 103 -1.11 4.44 9.07
CA ARG A 103 -2.34 3.64 9.02
C ARG A 103 -2.01 2.18 8.70
N SER A 104 -2.71 1.27 9.38
CA SER A 104 -2.58 -0.18 9.22
C SER A 104 -3.97 -0.81 9.17
N VAL A 105 -4.31 -1.41 8.04
CA VAL A 105 -5.57 -2.12 7.83
C VAL A 105 -5.28 -3.60 7.74
N VAL A 106 -5.78 -4.37 8.71
CA VAL A 106 -5.62 -5.83 8.76
C VAL A 106 -6.94 -6.49 8.41
N PHE A 107 -6.92 -7.45 7.50
CA PHE A 107 -8.12 -8.16 7.06
C PHE A 107 -7.86 -9.63 6.75
N ALA A 108 -8.88 -10.46 6.96
CA ALA A 108 -8.83 -11.89 6.70
C ALA A 108 -8.85 -12.19 5.18
N PRO A 109 -8.42 -13.38 4.74
CA PRO A 109 -8.45 -13.79 3.33
C PRO A 109 -9.84 -13.84 2.67
N ASN A 110 -10.92 -13.67 3.44
CA ASN A 110 -12.28 -13.53 2.91
C ASN A 110 -12.73 -12.05 2.79
N GLY A 111 -11.83 -11.09 3.04
CA GLY A 111 -12.12 -9.65 3.04
C GLY A 111 -12.68 -9.09 4.35
N THR A 112 -12.88 -9.91 5.38
CA THR A 112 -13.39 -9.41 6.68
C THR A 112 -12.33 -8.56 7.36
N ILE A 113 -12.65 -7.30 7.66
CA ILE A 113 -11.77 -6.39 8.40
C ILE A 113 -11.57 -6.91 9.83
N LEU A 114 -10.31 -6.98 10.26
CA LEU A 114 -9.90 -7.46 11.59
C LEU A 114 -9.37 -6.33 12.50
N SER A 115 -8.90 -5.23 11.93
CA SER A 115 -8.46 -4.02 12.65
C SER A 115 -9.60 -3.02 12.83
N ASP A 116 -9.49 -2.14 13.83
CA ASP A 116 -10.35 -0.96 13.91
C ASP A 116 -9.86 0.07 12.90
N SER A 117 -10.58 0.23 11.79
CA SER A 117 -10.16 1.03 10.64
C SER A 117 -11.36 1.79 10.07
N PRO A 118 -11.78 2.89 10.73
CA PRO A 118 -12.92 3.68 10.28
C PRO A 118 -12.65 4.29 8.90
N GLY A 119 -13.69 4.37 8.06
CA GLY A 119 -13.59 4.89 6.70
C GLY A 119 -12.87 3.96 5.72
N VAL A 120 -12.75 2.66 6.05
CA VAL A 120 -12.16 1.66 5.16
C VAL A 120 -13.20 0.59 4.81
N THR A 121 -13.28 0.25 3.54
CA THR A 121 -14.09 -0.86 3.00
C THR A 121 -13.19 -1.84 2.25
N ILE A 122 -13.59 -3.11 2.24
CA ILE A 122 -12.88 -4.17 1.54
C ILE A 122 -13.88 -4.98 0.74
N ASP A 123 -13.76 -4.87 -0.58
CA ASP A 123 -14.60 -5.57 -1.54
C ASP A 123 -13.80 -6.68 -2.23
N PRO A 124 -14.09 -7.96 -1.91
CA PRO A 124 -13.44 -9.08 -2.57
C PRO A 124 -13.82 -9.14 -4.06
N ILE A 125 -12.81 -9.14 -4.94
CA ILE A 125 -12.96 -9.30 -6.39
C ILE A 125 -12.88 -10.78 -6.76
N SER A 126 -11.89 -11.48 -6.21
CA SER A 126 -11.66 -12.91 -6.42
C SER A 126 -11.13 -13.51 -5.14
N VAL A 127 -11.89 -14.40 -4.51
CA VAL A 127 -11.45 -15.19 -3.36
C VAL A 127 -11.78 -16.65 -3.66
N PRO A 128 -10.78 -17.55 -3.65
CA PRO A 128 -11.03 -18.98 -3.76
C PRO A 128 -12.03 -19.45 -2.70
N SER A 129 -13.03 -20.21 -3.12
CA SER A 129 -14.04 -20.78 -2.23
C SER A 129 -13.43 -21.89 -1.37
N SER A 130 -14.05 -22.25 -0.24
CA SER A 130 -13.60 -23.41 0.53
C SER A 130 -13.61 -24.71 -0.29
N SER A 131 -14.53 -24.85 -1.26
CA SER A 131 -14.58 -25.96 -2.21
C SER A 131 -13.40 -26.01 -3.19
N ASP A 132 -12.69 -24.90 -3.40
CA ASP A 132 -11.47 -24.87 -4.18
C ASP A 132 -10.30 -25.56 -3.46
N PHE A 133 -10.34 -25.60 -2.13
CA PHE A 133 -9.39 -26.36 -1.31
C PHE A 133 -9.97 -27.77 -1.16
N GLY A 134 -9.79 -28.58 -2.21
CA GLY A 134 -10.41 -29.91 -2.29
C GLY A 134 -10.27 -30.69 -0.98
N TYR A 135 -11.35 -31.36 -0.55
CA TYR A 135 -11.37 -32.14 0.68
C TYR A 135 -10.67 -33.49 0.44
N GLY A 136 -9.69 -33.83 1.27
CA GLY A 136 -8.87 -35.01 1.10
C GLY A 136 -8.44 -35.56 2.46
N TYR A 137 -8.77 -36.83 2.70
CA TYR A 137 -8.26 -37.59 3.83
C TYR A 137 -6.89 -38.15 3.44
N GLY A 138 -5.83 -37.51 3.92
CA GLY A 138 -4.46 -37.85 3.55
C GLY A 138 -3.99 -39.19 4.12
N TYR A 139 -4.08 -40.24 3.31
CA TYR A 139 -3.25 -41.42 3.45
C TYR A 139 -2.08 -41.31 2.46
N GLY A 140 -0.99 -40.67 2.88
CA GLY A 140 0.26 -40.66 2.11
C GLY A 140 1.03 -41.95 2.33
N TYR A 141 1.21 -42.75 1.29
CA TYR A 141 2.20 -43.85 1.29
C TYR A 141 3.55 -43.28 0.82
N ASP A 142 4.48 -43.10 1.75
CA ASP A 142 5.87 -42.75 1.43
C ASP A 142 6.63 -44.02 1.01
N TYR A 143 6.78 -44.22 -0.31
CA TYR A 143 7.63 -45.28 -0.86
C TYR A 143 9.07 -44.77 -0.97
N GLY A 144 9.72 -44.58 0.19
CA GLY A 144 11.10 -44.09 0.26
C GLY A 144 11.86 -44.67 1.45
N TYR A 145 12.76 -45.62 1.18
CA TYR A 145 13.77 -46.05 2.15
C TYR A 145 14.76 -44.90 2.40
N GLY A 146 14.48 -44.01 3.35
CA GLY A 146 15.45 -42.99 3.76
C GLY A 146 14.87 -41.90 4.63
N TYR A 147 15.20 -41.93 5.93
CA TYR A 147 15.09 -40.84 6.91
C TYR A 147 13.77 -40.06 6.89
N GLY A 148 12.77 -40.63 7.56
CA GLY A 148 11.44 -40.06 7.73
C GLY A 148 11.45 -38.66 8.33
N TYR A 149 11.04 -37.70 7.51
CA TYR A 149 10.44 -36.47 8.00
C TYR A 149 9.01 -36.80 8.39
N ASN A 150 8.74 -36.83 9.70
CA ASN A 150 7.39 -36.87 10.23
C ASN A 150 6.67 -35.58 9.85
N PHE A 151 6.00 -35.57 8.70
CA PHE A 151 4.92 -34.62 8.44
C PHE A 151 3.79 -35.02 9.39
N GLY A 152 3.76 -34.39 10.56
CA GLY A 152 2.74 -34.62 11.58
C GLY A 152 1.33 -34.47 10.99
N TYR A 153 0.34 -35.08 11.65
CA TYR A 153 -1.09 -35.03 11.33
C TYR A 153 -1.51 -33.69 10.73
N GLY A 154 -1.45 -33.64 9.41
CA GLY A 154 -1.71 -32.47 8.60
C GLY A 154 -2.51 -32.96 7.43
N TYR A 155 -3.60 -32.26 7.13
CA TYR A 155 -4.53 -32.59 6.07
C TYR A 155 -3.77 -32.74 4.73
N GLY A 156 -3.39 -33.98 4.41
CA GLY A 156 -2.75 -34.35 3.15
C GLY A 156 -3.81 -34.51 2.08
N TYR A 157 -3.91 -33.57 1.17
CA TYR A 157 -5.03 -33.52 0.24
C TYR A 157 -4.79 -34.41 -1.00
N ALA A 158 -5.36 -35.62 -0.94
CA ALA A 158 -5.52 -36.53 -2.07
C ALA A 158 -6.93 -36.37 -2.67
N ALA A 159 -7.05 -35.63 -3.77
CA ALA A 159 -8.19 -35.72 -4.69
C ALA A 159 -7.90 -34.98 -6.01
N ASN A 160 -6.95 -35.53 -6.80
CA ASN A 160 -6.80 -35.44 -8.26
C ASN A 160 -5.35 -35.73 -8.67
N ASN A 161 -4.92 -36.99 -8.54
CA ASN A 161 -3.76 -37.59 -9.24
C ASN A 161 -2.51 -36.68 -9.44
N GLY A 162 -2.05 -35.95 -8.42
CA GLY A 162 -0.80 -35.19 -8.47
C GLY A 162 -0.72 -34.09 -9.54
N ALA A 163 -1.79 -33.84 -10.30
CA ALA A 163 -1.82 -32.84 -11.35
C ALA A 163 -2.02 -31.48 -10.68
N GLY A 164 -0.92 -30.75 -10.51
CA GLY A 164 -0.85 -29.29 -10.51
C GLY A 164 -2.19 -28.55 -10.59
N GLY A 165 -2.94 -28.45 -9.49
CA GLY A 165 -4.12 -27.61 -9.37
C GLY A 165 -3.80 -26.15 -9.73
N SER A 166 -4.82 -25.48 -10.28
CA SER A 166 -4.75 -24.15 -10.86
C SER A 166 -4.20 -23.10 -9.89
N ALA A 167 -3.57 -22.07 -10.45
CA ALA A 167 -3.13 -20.89 -9.70
C ALA A 167 -4.28 -20.32 -8.86
N ARG A 168 -3.96 -19.84 -7.65
CA ARG A 168 -4.93 -19.26 -6.72
C ARG A 168 -4.69 -17.76 -6.65
N ILE A 169 -5.71 -17.01 -7.00
CA ILE A 169 -5.68 -15.55 -7.04
C ILE A 169 -6.63 -15.01 -5.98
N TYR A 170 -6.07 -14.27 -5.03
CA TYR A 170 -6.83 -13.42 -4.13
C TYR A 170 -6.76 -11.99 -4.67
N ALA A 171 -7.90 -11.36 -4.86
CA ALA A 171 -7.98 -9.98 -5.32
C ALA A 171 -9.03 -9.21 -4.55
N TYR A 172 -8.71 -7.99 -4.14
CA TYR A 172 -9.57 -7.11 -3.35
C TYR A 172 -9.45 -5.67 -3.85
N ASN A 173 -10.55 -4.92 -3.79
CA ASN A 173 -10.50 -3.47 -3.72
C ASN A 173 -10.56 -3.08 -2.25
N VAL A 174 -9.56 -2.32 -1.80
CA VAL A 174 -9.51 -1.72 -0.47
C VAL A 174 -9.68 -0.23 -0.66
N SER A 175 -10.88 0.28 -0.37
CA SER A 175 -11.19 1.70 -0.49
C SER A 175 -11.08 2.37 0.87
N MET A 176 -10.55 3.59 0.87
CA MET A 176 -10.18 4.31 2.09
C MET A 176 -10.50 5.79 1.95
N ASP A 177 -11.19 6.34 2.95
CA ASP A 177 -11.39 7.77 3.12
C ASP A 177 -10.10 8.45 3.62
N THR A 178 -9.70 9.54 2.95
CA THR A 178 -8.49 10.30 3.23
C THR A 178 -8.67 11.52 4.15
N SER A 179 -9.87 11.78 4.65
CA SER A 179 -10.18 12.94 5.52
C SER A 179 -9.34 13.00 6.80
N SER A 180 -8.91 11.85 7.32
CA SER A 180 -8.06 11.78 8.52
C SER A 180 -6.56 11.75 8.21
N LEU A 181 -6.16 11.91 6.96
CA LEU A 181 -4.77 11.93 6.53
C LEU A 181 -4.41 13.37 6.12
N ASP A 182 -3.26 13.85 6.57
CA ASP A 182 -2.78 15.17 6.18
C ASP A 182 -2.36 15.18 4.70
N ALA A 183 -2.39 16.36 4.07
CA ALA A 183 -1.82 16.53 2.73
C ALA A 183 -0.32 16.21 2.73
N GLY A 184 0.16 15.51 1.69
CA GLY A 184 1.57 15.17 1.58
C GLY A 184 1.84 13.87 0.81
N GLU A 185 3.12 13.47 0.81
CA GLU A 185 3.59 12.26 0.13
C GLU A 185 3.43 11.03 1.01
N TYR A 186 2.85 9.98 0.44
CA TYR A 186 2.66 8.70 1.09
C TYR A 186 3.23 7.55 0.28
N SER A 187 3.45 6.42 0.96
CA SER A 187 3.63 5.14 0.29
C SER A 187 2.79 4.05 0.92
N ALA A 188 2.29 3.14 0.10
CA ALA A 188 1.49 2.00 0.53
C ALA A 188 2.21 0.69 0.22
N ARG A 189 2.06 -0.30 1.10
CA ARG A 189 2.55 -1.67 0.92
C ARG A 189 1.53 -2.65 1.47
N VAL A 190 1.37 -3.79 0.79
CA VAL A 190 0.59 -4.91 1.33
C VAL A 190 1.53 -6.01 1.80
N MET A 191 1.20 -6.59 2.96
CA MET A 191 1.81 -7.79 3.48
C MET A 191 0.77 -8.91 3.55
N LEU A 192 1.17 -10.13 3.21
CA LEU A 192 0.43 -11.36 3.46
C LEU A 192 1.12 -12.12 4.58
N ASN A 193 0.46 -12.26 5.72
CA ASN A 193 0.94 -13.00 6.88
C ASN A 193 0.57 -14.48 6.75
N THR A 194 1.56 -15.36 6.87
CA THR A 194 1.34 -16.80 6.77
C THR A 194 1.07 -17.48 8.12
N GLY A 195 1.36 -16.79 9.23
CA GLY A 195 1.38 -17.40 10.55
C GLY A 195 2.50 -18.44 10.76
N ASN A 196 3.43 -18.60 9.81
CA ASN A 196 4.53 -19.56 9.89
C ASN A 196 5.81 -18.89 10.41
N GLY A 197 6.45 -19.44 11.44
CA GLY A 197 7.70 -18.90 11.99
C GLY A 197 8.90 -18.92 11.04
N ILE A 198 8.89 -19.74 9.98
CA ILE A 198 10.00 -19.87 9.01
C ILE A 198 9.90 -18.81 7.91
N LYS A 199 8.69 -18.60 7.37
CA LYS A 199 8.41 -17.60 6.33
C LYS A 199 7.18 -16.82 6.75
N PRO A 200 7.31 -15.84 7.67
CA PRO A 200 6.17 -15.20 8.32
C PRO A 200 5.33 -14.37 7.37
N ASP A 201 5.94 -13.78 6.33
CA ASP A 201 5.22 -12.92 5.41
C ASP A 201 5.77 -12.92 3.96
N PHE A 202 4.90 -12.47 3.07
CA PHE A 202 5.20 -11.99 1.73
C PHE A 202 4.76 -10.53 1.62
N SER A 203 5.49 -9.72 0.86
CA SER A 203 5.23 -8.28 0.75
C SER A 203 5.19 -7.84 -0.70
N SER A 204 4.35 -6.85 -1.01
CA SER A 204 4.36 -6.17 -2.30
C SER A 204 5.54 -5.19 -2.42
N VAL A 205 5.80 -4.72 -3.63
CA VAL A 205 6.54 -3.48 -3.83
C VAL A 205 5.71 -2.32 -3.27
N SER A 206 6.39 -1.29 -2.75
CA SER A 206 5.72 -0.07 -2.28
C SER A 206 5.24 0.77 -3.46
N VAL A 207 4.00 1.26 -3.40
CA VAL A 207 3.43 2.24 -4.34
C VAL A 207 3.42 3.61 -3.68
N LYS A 208 3.74 4.67 -4.43
CA LYS A 208 3.74 6.05 -3.92
C LYS A 208 2.54 6.83 -4.46
N PHE A 209 2.02 7.75 -3.65
CA PHE A 209 0.94 8.65 -3.99
C PHE A 209 1.03 9.93 -3.16
N SER A 210 0.35 10.99 -3.56
CA SER A 210 0.37 12.29 -2.89
C SER A 210 -1.05 12.71 -2.55
N ILE A 211 -1.37 12.98 -1.29
CA ILE A 211 -2.67 13.55 -0.94
C ILE A 211 -2.55 15.06 -1.12
N LEU A 212 -3.32 15.59 -2.08
CA LEU A 212 -3.41 17.03 -2.27
C LEU A 212 -4.21 17.63 -1.10
N PRO A 213 -3.87 18.85 -0.64
CA PRO A 213 -4.70 19.52 0.36
C PRO A 213 -6.14 19.63 -0.17
N GLU A 214 -7.11 19.50 0.74
CA GLU A 214 -8.51 19.78 0.42
C GLU A 214 -8.55 21.14 -0.29
N GLU A 215 -9.14 21.20 -1.50
CA GLU A 215 -9.30 22.50 -2.15
C GLU A 215 -10.08 23.38 -1.17
N PRO A 216 -9.55 24.56 -0.81
CA PRO A 216 -10.27 25.44 0.10
C PRO A 216 -11.64 25.68 -0.51
N ALA A 217 -12.70 25.47 0.29
CA ALA A 217 -14.07 25.40 -0.21
C ALA A 217 -14.30 26.40 -1.34
N ASN A 218 -14.65 25.91 -2.54
CA ASN A 218 -14.87 26.77 -3.71
C ASN A 218 -16.08 27.73 -3.53
N ASN A 219 -16.72 27.69 -2.36
CA ASN A 219 -17.76 28.59 -1.91
C ASN A 219 -17.16 29.71 -1.01
N PRO A 220 -17.17 30.97 -1.47
CA PRO A 220 -16.71 32.12 -0.68
C PRO A 220 -17.37 32.26 0.70
N SER A 221 -18.64 31.85 0.85
CA SER A 221 -19.35 31.90 2.13
C SER A 221 -18.80 30.89 3.14
N GLU A 222 -18.46 29.68 2.69
CA GLU A 222 -17.89 28.64 3.55
C GLU A 222 -16.48 29.03 4.01
N ARG A 223 -15.62 29.51 3.09
CA ARG A 223 -14.28 30.01 3.48
C ARG A 223 -14.33 31.15 4.49
N LEU A 224 -15.30 32.07 4.37
CA LEU A 224 -15.47 33.12 5.37
C LEU A 224 -15.94 32.58 6.74
N LYS A 225 -16.72 31.49 6.78
CA LYS A 225 -17.13 30.81 8.02
C LYS A 225 -15.94 30.11 8.68
N ASP A 226 -15.06 29.50 7.88
CA ASP A 226 -13.83 28.89 8.37
C ASP A 226 -12.87 29.94 8.92
N LEU A 227 -12.66 31.05 8.19
CA LEU A 227 -11.87 32.19 8.65
C LEU A 227 -12.46 32.81 9.93
N GLN A 228 -13.77 32.92 10.03
CA GLN A 228 -14.45 33.37 11.25
C GLN A 228 -14.14 32.45 12.44
N SER A 229 -14.20 31.13 12.21
CA SER A 229 -13.90 30.11 13.24
C SER A 229 -12.43 30.21 13.70
N TYR A 230 -11.49 30.37 12.76
CA TYR A 230 -10.08 30.61 13.04
C TYR A 230 -9.86 31.87 13.90
N ILE A 231 -10.49 32.99 13.54
CA ILE A 231 -10.37 34.24 14.32
C ILE A 231 -10.88 34.05 15.76
N CYS A 232 -11.96 33.29 15.94
CA CYS A 232 -12.48 32.97 17.27
C CYS A 232 -11.49 32.15 18.11
N SER A 233 -10.73 31.24 17.49
CA SER A 233 -9.73 30.39 18.18
C SER A 233 -8.39 31.06 18.47
N LEU A 234 -8.09 32.24 17.89
CA LEU A 234 -6.78 32.89 18.05
C LEU A 234 -6.39 33.16 19.53
N GLU A 235 -5.26 32.65 19.98
CA GLU A 235 -4.72 32.99 21.30
C GLU A 235 -4.05 34.37 21.30
N GLY A 236 -4.03 35.04 22.47
CA GLY A 236 -3.39 36.35 22.64
C GLY A 236 -4.14 37.55 22.03
N VAL A 237 -5.24 37.33 21.31
CA VAL A 237 -6.10 38.39 20.74
C VAL A 237 -7.25 38.69 21.71
N ASP A 238 -7.48 39.98 21.99
CA ASP A 238 -8.55 40.39 22.88
C ASP A 238 -9.95 40.07 22.32
N THR A 239 -10.90 39.74 23.19
CA THR A 239 -12.26 39.34 22.82
C THR A 239 -12.99 40.41 22.01
N GLY A 240 -12.71 41.70 22.26
CA GLY A 240 -13.32 42.80 21.52
C GLY A 240 -12.88 42.82 20.05
N THR A 241 -11.58 42.63 19.80
CA THR A 241 -11.03 42.52 18.45
C THR A 241 -11.58 41.29 17.73
N LYS A 242 -11.62 40.12 18.38
CA LYS A 242 -12.24 38.90 17.80
C LYS A 242 -13.70 39.12 17.40
N ASN A 243 -14.51 39.67 18.32
CA ASN A 243 -15.94 39.91 18.09
C ASN A 243 -16.16 40.93 16.96
N SER A 244 -15.35 41.98 16.92
CA SER A 244 -15.40 42.98 15.86
C SER A 244 -15.13 42.37 14.49
N LEU A 245 -14.05 41.59 14.35
CA LEU A 245 -13.71 40.91 13.10
C LEU A 245 -14.79 39.89 12.72
N ALA A 246 -15.21 39.01 13.63
CA ALA A 246 -16.23 38.01 13.38
C ALA A 246 -17.56 38.63 12.92
N ALA A 247 -18.00 39.73 13.54
CA ALA A 247 -19.20 40.46 13.13
C ALA A 247 -19.07 41.07 11.74
N ASN A 248 -17.88 41.58 11.38
CA ASN A 248 -17.63 42.09 10.04
C ASN A 248 -17.66 40.98 8.97
N LEU A 249 -17.06 39.82 9.25
CA LEU A 249 -17.13 38.65 8.37
C LEU A 249 -18.56 38.14 8.22
N ASN A 250 -19.33 38.07 9.31
CA ASN A 250 -20.73 37.64 9.25
C ASN A 250 -21.59 38.53 8.33
N ASN A 251 -21.33 39.84 8.33
CA ASN A 251 -22.02 40.75 7.42
C ASN A 251 -21.65 40.50 5.96
N ALA A 252 -20.38 40.19 5.66
CA ALA A 252 -19.95 39.83 4.32
C ALA A 252 -20.56 38.49 3.88
N ILE A 253 -20.58 37.48 4.76
CA ILE A 253 -21.26 36.19 4.53
C ILE A 253 -22.73 36.42 4.13
N ILE A 254 -23.47 37.24 4.88
CA ILE A 254 -24.88 37.58 4.57
C ILE A 254 -25.01 38.26 3.19
N MET A 255 -24.01 39.03 2.75
CA MET A 255 -24.02 39.65 1.42
C MET A 255 -23.78 38.61 0.32
N ILE A 256 -22.83 37.69 0.52
CA ILE A 256 -22.55 36.58 -0.40
C ILE A 256 -23.77 35.66 -0.53
N GLU A 257 -24.41 35.30 0.58
CA GLU A 257 -25.62 34.47 0.60
C GLU A 257 -26.83 35.15 -0.09
N LYS A 258 -26.75 36.46 -0.31
CA LYS A 258 -27.73 37.25 -1.09
C LYS A 258 -27.28 37.54 -2.52
N GLU A 259 -26.18 36.92 -2.96
CA GLU A 259 -25.56 37.12 -4.28
C GLU A 259 -25.11 38.58 -4.53
N ASP A 260 -24.83 39.34 -3.46
CA ASP A 260 -24.35 40.73 -3.52
C ASP A 260 -22.82 40.77 -3.35
N TYR A 261 -22.12 40.15 -4.32
CA TYR A 261 -20.67 39.96 -4.29
C TYR A 261 -19.89 41.29 -4.34
N GLU A 262 -20.40 42.31 -5.03
CA GLU A 262 -19.78 43.64 -5.07
C GLU A 262 -19.73 44.26 -3.67
N LYS A 263 -20.86 44.29 -2.94
CA LYS A 263 -20.87 44.83 -1.57
C LYS A 263 -20.08 43.97 -0.61
N SER A 264 -20.11 42.66 -0.77
CA SER A 264 -19.27 41.75 0.01
C SER A 264 -17.79 42.10 -0.20
N THR A 265 -17.34 42.22 -1.44
CA THR A 265 -15.95 42.58 -1.79
C THR A 265 -15.52 43.89 -1.14
N GLN A 266 -16.32 44.96 -1.30
CA GLN A 266 -16.05 46.24 -0.65
C GLN A 266 -16.00 46.14 0.88
N ARG A 267 -16.77 45.21 1.48
CA ARG A 267 -16.75 44.97 2.92
C ARG A 267 -15.45 44.26 3.32
N LEU A 268 -15.03 43.24 2.57
CA LEU A 268 -13.79 42.52 2.84
C LEU A 268 -12.56 43.43 2.70
N GLU A 269 -12.51 44.27 1.67
CA GLU A 269 -11.45 45.28 1.50
C GLU A 269 -11.36 46.24 2.69
N LYS A 270 -12.50 46.68 3.24
CA LYS A 270 -12.53 47.51 4.46
C LYS A 270 -12.00 46.76 5.68
N ILE A 271 -12.22 45.45 5.77
CA ILE A 271 -11.68 44.62 6.85
C ILE A 271 -10.15 44.55 6.70
N ILE A 272 -9.64 44.29 5.50
CA ILE A 272 -8.20 44.28 5.19
C ILE A 272 -7.55 45.61 5.60
N GLY A 273 -8.11 46.74 5.16
CA GLY A 273 -7.61 48.07 5.55
C GLY A 273 -7.63 48.29 7.06
N SER A 274 -8.68 47.85 7.76
CA SER A 274 -8.75 47.94 9.22
C SER A 274 -7.68 47.10 9.93
N ILE A 275 -7.37 45.92 9.40
CA ILE A 275 -6.29 45.05 9.93
C ILE A 275 -4.95 45.75 9.80
N GLN A 276 -4.62 46.25 8.61
CA GLN A 276 -3.35 46.88 8.31
C GLN A 276 -3.16 48.22 9.05
N GLU A 277 -4.19 49.06 9.11
CA GLU A 277 -4.08 50.42 9.65
C GLU A 277 -4.37 50.53 11.15
N GLN A 278 -5.18 49.62 11.72
CA GLN A 278 -5.67 49.77 13.10
C GLN A 278 -5.25 48.62 14.01
N TYR A 279 -5.35 47.38 13.57
CA TYR A 279 -5.08 46.23 14.43
C TYR A 279 -3.58 45.94 14.55
N LEU A 280 -2.85 45.95 13.44
CA LEU A 280 -1.41 45.69 13.42
C LEU A 280 -0.61 46.76 14.19
N PRO A 281 -0.79 48.09 13.97
CA PRO A 281 0.01 49.11 14.67
C PRO A 281 -0.27 49.20 16.17
N ARG A 282 -1.39 48.63 16.62
CA ARG A 282 -1.80 48.60 18.03
C ARG A 282 -1.47 47.28 18.72
N ASN A 283 -0.73 46.37 18.06
CA ASN A 283 -0.40 45.03 18.55
C ASN A 283 -1.65 44.23 18.99
N ARG A 284 -2.79 44.43 18.31
CA ARG A 284 -4.02 43.67 18.59
C ARG A 284 -4.04 42.31 17.88
N LEU A 285 -3.24 42.18 16.84
CA LEU A 285 -2.92 40.94 16.14
C LEU A 285 -1.40 40.84 16.05
N SER A 286 -0.85 39.63 16.11
CA SER A 286 0.54 39.42 15.69
C SER A 286 0.67 39.65 14.17
N SER A 287 1.88 39.90 13.69
CA SER A 287 2.13 40.04 12.26
C SER A 287 1.70 38.80 11.48
N GLU A 288 2.02 37.61 11.98
CA GLU A 288 1.64 36.32 11.36
C GLU A 288 0.12 36.13 11.29
N GLN A 289 -0.60 36.47 12.36
CA GLN A 289 -2.07 36.41 12.39
C GLN A 289 -2.69 37.39 11.38
N ALA A 290 -2.18 38.62 11.33
CA ALA A 290 -2.67 39.63 10.40
C ALA A 290 -2.40 39.25 8.94
N GLU A 291 -1.21 38.74 8.64
CA GLU A 291 -0.81 38.29 7.30
C GLU A 291 -1.68 37.13 6.81
N TYR A 292 -1.92 36.11 7.65
CA TYR A 292 -2.80 35.00 7.31
C TYR A 292 -4.24 35.48 7.02
N ILE A 293 -4.83 36.30 7.91
CA ILE A 293 -6.21 36.77 7.73
C ILE A 293 -6.33 37.62 6.44
N VAL A 294 -5.37 38.50 6.18
CA VAL A 294 -5.38 39.33 4.96
C VAL A 294 -5.27 38.48 3.71
N SER A 295 -4.31 37.53 3.69
CA SER A 295 -4.12 36.64 2.54
C SER A 295 -5.38 35.79 2.24
N GLU A 296 -6.04 35.29 3.29
CA GLU A 296 -7.28 34.51 3.13
C GLU A 296 -8.43 35.37 2.59
N LEU A 297 -8.58 36.61 3.09
CA LEU A 297 -9.56 37.56 2.59
C LEU A 297 -9.34 37.92 1.12
N GLU A 298 -8.09 38.17 0.72
CA GLU A 298 -7.73 38.47 -0.67
C GLU A 298 -8.03 37.27 -1.58
N SER A 299 -7.73 36.05 -1.14
CA SER A 299 -8.05 34.82 -1.88
C SER A 299 -9.56 34.63 -2.07
N ILE A 300 -10.37 34.94 -1.05
CA ILE A 300 -11.83 34.88 -1.13
C ILE A 300 -12.38 35.95 -2.09
N ILE A 301 -11.81 37.16 -2.10
CA ILE A 301 -12.16 38.21 -3.06
C ILE A 301 -11.87 37.73 -4.49
N GLU A 302 -10.71 37.13 -4.73
CA GLU A 302 -10.35 36.59 -6.05
C GLU A 302 -11.32 35.49 -6.51
N LEU A 303 -11.74 34.60 -5.60
CA LEU A 303 -12.75 33.58 -5.89
C LEU A 303 -14.10 34.20 -6.31
N MET A 304 -14.58 35.22 -5.58
CA MET A 304 -15.82 35.91 -5.93
C MET A 304 -15.74 36.54 -7.32
N GLN A 305 -14.61 37.16 -7.67
CA GLN A 305 -14.40 37.80 -8.98
C GLN A 305 -14.32 36.78 -10.13
N LYS A 306 -13.77 35.58 -9.89
CA LYS A 306 -13.73 34.49 -10.88
C LYS A 306 -15.10 33.88 -11.17
N GLY A 307 -16.02 33.88 -10.20
CA GLY A 307 -17.37 33.32 -10.34
C GLY A 307 -18.37 34.21 -11.09
N GLU A 308 -18.06 35.49 -11.31
CA GLU A 308 -18.93 36.46 -12.02
C GLU A 308 -18.73 36.48 -13.55
N GLY A 309 -17.72 35.76 -14.07
CA GLY A 309 -17.37 35.71 -15.51
C GLY A 309 -17.88 34.47 -16.23
#